data_AF-A0A9E4W0A2-F1
#
_entry.id   AF-A0A9E4W0A2-F1
#
_cell.length_a   1.000
_cell.length_b   1.000
_cell.length_c   1.000
_cell.angle_alpha   90.00
_cell.angle_beta   90.00
_cell.angle_gamma   90.00
#
_symmetry.space_group_name_H-M   'P 1'
#
loop_
_entity.id
_entity.type
_entity.pdbx_description
1 polymer ?
#
loop_
_entity_poly.entity_id
_entity_poly.type
_entity_poly.pdbx_seq_one_letter_code
_entity_poly.pdbx_strand_id
1 'polypeptide(L)'
;MAGGALGIGGAVIAEIGSGGFLLLIFIGAPIIEEAFKPIGVYLGQVWFSRALRNRIYVALLCALGGIVFGLLESWVYVNVYVDDPSDAYTQFRYTVPVALHAASSFIVGLGLTYAVVNWVNGRGKLPQSSRNFYVGGVLLHSVYNTSVVILSVAGVLDDF
;
A
#
# COMPACT_ATOMS: atom_id res chain seq x y z
N MET A 1 -7.89 -2.45 21.31
CA MET A 1 -7.60 -3.05 19.99
C MET A 1 -8.87 -3.46 19.23
N ALA A 2 -9.91 -3.97 19.91
CA ALA A 2 -11.23 -4.20 19.28
C ALA A 2 -11.91 -2.93 18.73
N GLY A 3 -11.73 -1.77 19.39
CA GLY A 3 -12.30 -0.50 18.93
C GLY A 3 -11.72 0.05 17.61
N GLY A 4 -10.51 -0.36 17.21
CA GLY A 4 -9.91 0.08 15.94
C GLY A 4 -10.48 -0.68 14.74
N ALA A 5 -10.66 -2.00 14.86
CA ALA A 5 -11.31 -2.81 13.84
C ALA A 5 -12.81 -2.48 13.71
N LEU A 6 -13.47 -2.20 14.84
CA LEU A 6 -14.86 -1.71 14.85
C LEU A 6 -14.99 -0.27 14.35
N GLY A 7 -13.97 0.57 14.54
CA GLY A 7 -13.92 1.93 13.98
C GLY A 7 -13.78 1.93 12.46
N ILE A 8 -12.96 1.04 11.91
CA ILE A 8 -12.84 0.84 10.46
C ILE A 8 -14.16 0.26 9.91
N GLY A 9 -14.73 -0.76 10.55
CA GLY A 9 -16.03 -1.32 10.14
C GLY A 9 -17.18 -0.32 10.27
N GLY A 10 -17.17 0.52 11.30
CA GLY A 10 -18.17 1.57 11.52
C GLY A 10 -18.06 2.71 10.51
N ALA A 11 -16.85 3.11 10.13
CA ALA A 11 -16.60 4.07 9.06
C ALA A 11 -17.09 3.51 7.70
N VAL A 12 -16.80 2.24 7.41
CA VAL A 12 -17.27 1.54 6.20
C VAL A 12 -18.80 1.52 6.11
N ILE A 13 -19.48 1.15 7.20
CA ILE A 13 -20.96 1.08 7.24
C ILE A 13 -21.58 2.48 7.16
N ALA A 14 -20.99 3.49 7.81
CA ALA A 14 -21.46 4.87 7.74
C ALA A 14 -21.29 5.49 6.34
N GLU A 15 -20.19 5.18 5.64
CA GLU A 15 -19.92 5.69 4.30
C GLU A 15 -20.74 5.00 3.20
N ILE A 16 -21.02 3.70 3.34
CA ILE A 16 -21.97 2.98 2.47
C ILE A 16 -23.36 3.63 2.56
N GLY A 17 -23.76 4.09 3.75
CA GLY A 17 -25.03 4.77 3.97
C GLY A 17 -25.08 6.21 3.46
N SER A 18 -23.94 6.88 3.28
CA SER A 18 -23.87 8.29 2.89
C SER A 18 -23.50 8.52 1.42
N GLY A 19 -23.28 7.46 0.63
CA GLY A 19 -22.79 7.57 -0.76
C GLY A 19 -21.35 8.07 -0.86
N GLY A 20 -20.60 8.09 0.24
CA GLY A 20 -19.24 8.63 0.35
C GLY A 20 -18.18 7.60 0.01
N PHE A 21 -18.05 7.24 -1.27
CA PHE A 21 -17.13 6.18 -1.73
C PHE A 21 -15.64 6.59 -1.74
N LEU A 22 -15.31 7.86 -1.53
CA LEU A 22 -13.97 8.42 -1.79
C LEU A 22 -12.97 8.15 -0.65
N LEU A 23 -13.33 8.42 0.61
CA LEU A 23 -12.40 8.33 1.76
C LEU A 23 -11.93 6.89 2.02
N LEU A 24 -12.81 5.90 1.84
CA LEU A 24 -12.52 4.47 1.94
C LEU A 24 -11.57 3.98 0.83
N ILE A 25 -11.70 4.52 -0.39
CA ILE A 25 -10.78 4.23 -1.50
C ILE A 25 -9.41 4.86 -1.25
N PHE A 26 -9.34 6.12 -0.81
CA PHE A 26 -8.07 6.84 -0.77
C PHE A 26 -7.27 6.68 0.52
N ILE A 27 -7.91 6.30 1.62
CA ILE A 27 -7.24 6.04 2.91
C ILE A 27 -7.34 4.55 3.29
N GLY A 28 -8.49 3.93 3.06
CA GLY A 28 -8.71 2.51 3.36
C GLY A 28 -7.94 1.59 2.44
N ALA A 29 -7.95 1.84 1.12
CA ALA A 29 -7.25 0.97 0.16
C ALA A 29 -5.73 0.95 0.39
N PRO A 30 -5.03 2.08 0.60
CA PRO A 30 -3.60 2.04 0.93
C PRO A 30 -3.25 1.20 2.16
N ILE A 31 -4.06 1.24 3.22
CA ILE A 31 -3.83 0.40 4.42
C ILE A 31 -3.83 -1.09 4.05
N ILE A 32 -4.86 -1.50 3.31
CA ILE A 32 -5.04 -2.89 2.87
C ILE A 32 -3.90 -3.27 1.93
N GLU A 33 -3.67 -2.49 0.88
CA GLU A 33 -2.66 -2.82 -0.12
C GLU A 33 -1.25 -2.91 0.46
N GLU A 34 -0.84 -1.98 1.33
CA GLU A 34 0.48 -2.03 1.96
C GLU A 34 0.61 -3.19 2.97
N ALA A 35 -0.51 -3.77 3.44
CA ALA A 35 -0.49 -5.00 4.22
C ALA A 35 -0.38 -6.26 3.32
N PHE A 36 -1.01 -6.25 2.15
CA PHE A 36 -1.06 -7.41 1.24
C PHE A 36 0.16 -7.51 0.31
N LYS A 37 0.69 -6.40 -0.21
CA LYS A 37 1.89 -6.38 -1.07
C LYS A 37 3.07 -7.18 -0.48
N PRO A 38 3.45 -7.03 0.81
CA PRO A 38 4.58 -7.76 1.38
C PRO A 38 4.24 -9.20 1.85
N ILE A 39 3.00 -9.70 1.67
CA ILE A 39 2.58 -10.98 2.26
C ILE A 39 3.44 -12.16 1.81
N GLY A 40 3.85 -12.19 0.53
CA GLY A 40 4.75 -13.22 0.01
C GLY A 40 6.13 -13.20 0.69
N VAL A 41 6.65 -12.01 0.98
CA VAL A 41 7.93 -11.83 1.68
C VAL A 41 7.80 -12.24 3.15
N TYR A 42 6.67 -11.90 3.80
CA TYR A 42 6.36 -12.34 5.15
C TYR A 42 6.28 -13.87 5.25
N LEU A 43 5.52 -14.53 4.35
CA LEU A 43 5.44 -15.99 4.29
C LEU A 43 6.82 -16.62 4.04
N GLY A 44 7.64 -15.97 3.19
CA GLY A 44 9.04 -16.34 3.01
C GLY A 44 9.84 -16.29 4.31
N GLN A 45 9.64 -15.30 5.18
CA GLN A 45 10.32 -15.24 6.49
C GLN A 45 9.86 -16.34 7.43
N VAL A 46 8.60 -16.75 7.34
CA VAL A 46 8.03 -17.86 8.14
C VAL A 46 8.62 -19.19 7.69
N TRP A 47 8.61 -19.48 6.39
CA TRP A 47 9.03 -20.77 5.84
C TRP A 47 10.56 -20.90 5.68
N PHE A 48 11.25 -19.79 5.40
CA PHE A 48 12.69 -19.75 5.13
C PHE A 48 13.42 -18.77 6.06
N SER A 49 13.21 -18.93 7.37
CA SER A 49 13.71 -18.05 8.45
C SER A 49 15.22 -17.77 8.49
N ARG A 50 16.04 -18.56 7.79
CA ARG A 50 17.49 -18.33 7.64
C ARG A 50 17.83 -17.46 6.42
N ALA A 51 17.05 -17.54 5.34
CA ALA A 51 17.30 -16.83 4.10
C ALA A 51 16.92 -15.34 4.19
N LEU A 52 15.83 -15.02 4.90
CA LEU A 52 15.24 -13.66 4.91
C LEU A 52 15.47 -12.92 6.25
N ARG A 53 16.74 -12.83 6.67
CA ARG A 53 17.13 -12.07 7.89
C ARG A 53 17.66 -10.68 7.61
N ASN A 54 18.23 -10.45 6.43
CA ASN A 54 18.78 -9.15 6.08
C ASN A 54 17.64 -8.17 5.80
N ARG A 55 17.60 -7.09 6.59
CA ARG A 55 16.55 -6.07 6.54
C ARG A 55 16.45 -5.36 5.19
N ILE A 56 17.59 -4.99 4.60
CA ILE A 56 17.62 -4.29 3.31
C ILE A 56 17.18 -5.24 2.20
N TYR A 57 17.63 -6.50 2.25
CA TYR A 57 17.19 -7.51 1.29
C TYR A 57 15.67 -7.73 1.34
N VAL A 58 15.09 -7.84 2.54
CA VAL A 58 13.64 -7.94 2.74
C VAL A 58 12.91 -6.69 2.20
N ALA A 59 13.45 -5.50 2.45
CA ALA A 59 12.90 -4.25 1.94
C ALA A 59 12.91 -4.21 0.40
N LEU A 60 14.00 -4.65 -0.24
CA LEU A 60 14.10 -4.74 -1.69
C LEU A 60 13.10 -5.77 -2.28
N LEU A 61 12.92 -6.93 -1.63
CA LEU A 61 11.90 -7.89 -2.05
C LEU A 61 10.48 -7.32 -1.93
N CYS A 62 10.20 -6.54 -0.88
CA CYS A 62 8.93 -5.85 -0.75
C CYS A 62 8.76 -4.77 -1.85
N ALA A 63 9.82 -4.02 -2.15
CA ALA A 63 9.81 -3.05 -3.25
C ALA A 63 9.52 -3.69 -4.60
N LEU A 64 10.09 -4.87 -4.87
CA LEU A 64 9.76 -5.67 -6.07
C LEU A 64 8.27 -6.07 -6.09
N GLY A 65 7.71 -6.47 -4.96
CA GLY A 65 6.26 -6.69 -4.83
C GLY A 65 5.43 -5.44 -5.13
N GLY A 66 5.88 -4.28 -4.66
CA GLY A 66 5.29 -2.97 -4.96
C GLY A 66 5.36 -2.61 -6.44
N ILE A 67 6.48 -2.87 -7.12
CA ILE A 67 6.63 -2.67 -8.57
C ILE A 67 5.63 -3.55 -9.32
N VAL A 68 5.57 -4.85 -9.02
CA VAL A 68 4.63 -5.77 -9.67
C VAL A 68 3.19 -5.32 -9.47
N PHE A 69 2.82 -4.94 -8.23
CA PHE A 69 1.50 -4.41 -7.95
C PHE A 69 1.20 -3.15 -8.77
N GLY A 70 2.12 -2.17 -8.78
CA GLY A 70 1.94 -0.92 -9.52
C GLY A 70 1.83 -1.12 -11.03
N LEU A 71 2.56 -2.08 -11.59
CA LEU A 71 2.44 -2.43 -13.01
C LEU A 71 1.06 -3.05 -13.33
N LEU A 72 0.56 -3.93 -12.46
CA LEU A 72 -0.78 -4.52 -12.63
C LEU A 72 -1.87 -3.46 -12.47
N GLU A 73 -1.76 -2.60 -11.46
CA GLU A 73 -2.69 -1.49 -11.26
C GLU A 73 -2.71 -0.56 -12.48
N SER A 74 -1.53 -0.16 -12.97
CA SER A 74 -1.40 0.67 -14.18
C SER A 74 -2.04 0.01 -15.39
N TRP A 75 -1.85 -1.31 -15.56
CA TRP A 75 -2.47 -2.06 -16.64
C TRP A 75 -3.99 -2.02 -16.57
N VAL A 76 -4.58 -2.24 -15.39
CA VAL A 76 -6.03 -2.16 -15.20
C VAL A 76 -6.54 -0.75 -15.52
N TYR A 77 -5.87 0.29 -15.02
CA TYR A 77 -6.27 1.68 -15.28
C TYR A 77 -6.20 2.06 -16.76
N VAL A 78 -5.16 1.63 -17.47
CA VAL A 78 -4.95 1.96 -18.89
C VAL A 78 -5.84 1.12 -19.82
N ASN A 79 -6.09 -0.15 -19.50
CA ASN A 79 -6.75 -1.06 -20.46
C ASN A 79 -8.20 -1.41 -20.08
N VAL A 80 -8.65 -1.07 -18.87
CA VAL A 80 -9.97 -1.47 -18.36
C VAL A 80 -10.81 -0.28 -17.92
N TYR A 81 -10.21 0.73 -17.27
CA TYR A 81 -10.98 1.85 -16.70
C TYR A 81 -11.09 3.09 -17.58
N VAL A 82 -10.13 3.32 -18.49
CA VAL A 82 -10.11 4.50 -19.35
C VAL A 82 -10.25 4.08 -20.80
N ASP A 83 -11.30 4.58 -21.45
CA ASP A 83 -11.47 4.47 -22.90
C ASP A 83 -10.52 5.46 -23.60
N ASP A 84 -9.81 4.98 -24.63
CA ASP A 84 -8.86 5.77 -25.45
C ASP A 84 -7.84 6.59 -24.61
N PRO A 85 -7.01 5.95 -23.77
CA PRO A 85 -6.06 6.63 -22.90
C PRO A 85 -5.01 7.39 -23.69
N SER A 86 -4.74 8.65 -23.31
CA SER A 86 -3.66 9.43 -23.91
C SER A 86 -2.28 8.83 -23.62
N ASP A 87 -1.29 9.12 -24.48
CA ASP A 87 0.10 8.72 -24.27
C ASP A 87 0.66 9.27 -22.94
N ALA A 88 0.29 10.50 -22.59
CA ALA A 88 0.73 11.16 -21.36
C ALA A 88 0.16 10.46 -20.12
N TYR A 89 -1.13 10.10 -20.13
CA TYR A 89 -1.76 9.34 -19.05
C TYR A 89 -1.10 7.96 -18.90
N THR A 90 -0.88 7.26 -20.01
CA THR A 90 -0.23 5.95 -20.02
C THR A 90 1.17 6.03 -19.42
N GLN A 91 1.99 6.99 -19.85
CA GLN A 91 3.33 7.20 -19.29
C GLN A 91 3.28 7.53 -17.80
N PHE A 92 2.36 8.40 -17.37
CA PHE A 92 2.19 8.73 -15.97
C PHE A 92 1.87 7.49 -15.13
N ARG A 93 0.87 6.69 -15.52
CA ARG A 93 0.44 5.50 -14.78
C ARG A 93 1.59 4.49 -14.63
N TYR A 94 2.32 4.22 -15.71
CA TYR A 94 3.45 3.27 -15.67
C TYR A 94 4.74 3.81 -15.04
N THR A 95 4.79 5.06 -14.57
CA THR A 95 5.98 5.63 -13.93
C THR A 95 5.72 6.05 -12.49
N VAL A 96 4.84 7.03 -12.26
CA VAL A 96 4.69 7.67 -10.95
C VAL A 96 4.04 6.74 -9.92
N PRO A 97 2.85 6.12 -10.17
CA PRO A 97 2.29 5.11 -9.27
C PRO A 97 3.21 3.92 -9.03
N VAL A 98 3.88 3.42 -10.08
CA VAL A 98 4.81 2.28 -9.94
C VAL A 98 5.96 2.62 -8.99
N ALA A 99 6.57 3.80 -9.16
CA ALA A 99 7.63 4.28 -8.27
C ALA A 99 7.14 4.50 -6.84
N LEU A 100 5.93 5.06 -6.68
CA LEU A 100 5.31 5.24 -5.37
C LEU A 100 5.11 3.89 -4.67
N HIS A 101 4.49 2.91 -5.33
CA HIS A 101 4.25 1.59 -4.75
C HIS A 101 5.57 0.88 -4.38
N ALA A 102 6.60 1.03 -5.22
CA ALA A 102 7.93 0.53 -4.89
C ALA A 102 8.48 1.17 -3.61
N ALA A 103 8.37 2.49 -3.49
CA ALA A 103 8.86 3.25 -2.34
C ALA A 103 8.06 2.95 -1.06
N SER A 104 6.73 2.95 -1.10
CA SER A 104 5.87 2.61 0.04
C SER A 104 6.14 1.19 0.53
N SER A 105 6.23 0.24 -0.39
CA SER A 105 6.51 -1.17 -0.07
C SER A 105 7.92 -1.37 0.46
N PHE A 106 8.92 -0.62 -0.05
CA PHE A 106 10.28 -0.63 0.50
C PHE A 106 10.27 -0.16 1.96
N ILE A 107 9.60 0.95 2.26
CA ILE A 107 9.48 1.50 3.62
C ILE A 107 8.79 0.49 4.53
N VAL A 108 7.69 -0.14 4.10
CA VAL A 108 7.01 -1.22 4.85
C VAL A 108 7.96 -2.40 5.08
N GLY A 109 8.70 -2.80 4.05
CA GLY A 109 9.67 -3.89 4.13
C GLY A 109 10.83 -3.61 5.09
N LEU A 110 11.24 -2.35 5.29
CA LEU A 110 12.17 -1.98 6.37
C LEU A 110 11.60 -2.30 7.77
N GLY A 111 10.28 -2.34 7.92
CA GLY A 111 9.59 -2.75 9.14
C GLY A 111 9.41 -4.27 9.27
N LEU A 112 9.50 -5.02 8.18
CA LEU A 112 9.20 -6.45 8.13
C LEU A 112 10.39 -7.29 8.61
N THR A 113 10.57 -7.33 9.92
CA THR A 113 11.67 -8.07 10.57
C THR A 113 11.19 -9.40 11.13
N TYR A 114 12.11 -10.31 11.44
CA TYR A 114 11.79 -11.58 12.10
C TYR A 114 11.09 -11.39 13.47
N ALA A 115 11.24 -10.22 14.10
CA ALA A 115 10.51 -9.90 15.32
C ALA A 115 9.00 -9.72 15.08
N VAL A 116 8.58 -9.35 13.86
CA VAL A 116 7.17 -9.36 13.44
C VAL A 116 6.64 -10.80 13.41
N VAL A 117 7.40 -11.73 12.83
CA VAL A 117 7.06 -13.16 12.84
C VAL A 117 6.92 -13.69 14.27
N ASN A 118 7.86 -13.34 15.16
CA ASN A 118 7.77 -13.73 16.57
C ASN A 118 6.51 -13.15 17.24
N TRP A 119 6.19 -11.87 17.02
CA TRP A 119 4.99 -11.23 17.57
C TRP A 119 3.70 -11.92 17.10
N VAL A 120 3.56 -12.22 15.81
CA VAL A 120 2.38 -12.92 15.27
C VAL A 120 2.21 -14.31 15.90
N ASN A 121 3.32 -14.99 16.22
CA ASN A 121 3.31 -16.28 16.89
C ASN A 121 3.19 -16.19 18.44
N GLY A 122 2.86 -15.02 18.99
CA GLY A 122 2.73 -14.81 20.44
C GLY A 122 4.06 -14.81 21.21
N ARG A 123 5.20 -14.74 20.52
CA ARG A 123 6.57 -14.81 21.08
C ARG A 123 7.22 -13.42 21.22
N GLY A 124 6.47 -12.43 21.71
CA GLY A 124 6.97 -11.08 21.94
C GLY A 124 5.93 -9.99 21.65
N LYS A 125 6.38 -8.74 21.65
CA LYS A 125 5.55 -7.57 21.32
C LYS A 125 5.87 -7.09 19.90
N LEU A 126 4.89 -6.45 19.24
CA LEU A 126 5.11 -5.78 17.96
C LEU A 126 6.23 -4.73 18.12
N PRO A 127 7.33 -4.81 17.36
CA PRO A 127 8.37 -3.81 17.43
C PRO A 127 7.82 -2.44 17.03
N GLN A 128 8.10 -1.42 17.84
CA GLN A 128 7.66 -0.05 17.55
C GLN A 128 8.21 0.44 16.21
N SER A 129 9.45 0.08 15.86
CA SER A 129 10.04 0.38 14.57
C SER A 129 9.23 -0.24 13.43
N SER A 130 8.90 -1.53 13.51
CA SER A 130 8.06 -2.23 12.52
C SER A 130 6.72 -1.53 12.30
N ARG A 131 6.04 -1.15 13.38
CA ARG A 131 4.80 -0.36 13.31
C ARG A 131 5.02 0.99 12.62
N ASN A 132 6.06 1.72 13.01
CA ASN A 132 6.33 3.06 12.46
C ASN A 132 6.66 3.00 10.95
N PHE A 133 7.39 1.97 10.49
CA PHE A 133 7.67 1.76 9.07
C PHE A 133 6.40 1.41 8.29
N TYR A 134 5.55 0.54 8.82
CA TYR A 134 4.25 0.25 8.20
C TYR A 134 3.40 1.52 8.07
N VAL A 135 3.26 2.29 9.16
CA VAL A 135 2.54 3.57 9.14
C VAL A 135 3.19 4.55 8.15
N GLY A 136 4.51 4.62 8.07
CA GLY A 136 5.22 5.48 7.14
C GLY A 136 4.92 5.16 5.67
N GLY A 137 4.92 3.89 5.29
CA GLY A 137 4.58 3.49 3.91
C GLY A 137 3.12 3.74 3.57
N VAL A 138 2.20 3.42 4.50
CA VAL A 138 0.77 3.72 4.34
C VAL A 138 0.53 5.22 4.19
N LEU A 139 1.17 6.05 5.01
CA LEU A 139 1.03 7.50 4.94
C LEU A 139 1.57 8.06 3.62
N LEU A 140 2.75 7.60 3.17
CA LEU A 140 3.31 8.02 1.89
C LEU A 140 2.31 7.76 0.75
N HIS A 141 1.76 6.56 0.72
CA HIS A 141 0.78 6.17 -0.29
C HIS A 141 -0.52 6.98 -0.17
N SER A 142 -1.10 7.06 1.03
CA SER A 142 -2.37 7.78 1.26
C SER A 142 -2.25 9.27 0.92
N VAL A 143 -1.10 9.89 1.23
CA VAL A 143 -0.82 11.29 0.88
C VAL A 143 -0.78 11.49 -0.62
N TYR A 144 -0.11 10.60 -1.37
CA TYR A 144 -0.12 10.67 -2.83
C TYR A 144 -1.55 10.54 -3.38
N ASN A 145 -2.30 9.50 -2.99
CA ASN A 145 -3.65 9.28 -3.49
C ASN A 145 -4.56 10.48 -3.22
N THR A 146 -4.50 11.02 -2.00
CA THR A 146 -5.25 12.22 -1.62
C THR A 146 -4.83 13.44 -2.45
N SER A 147 -3.54 13.60 -2.72
CA SER A 147 -3.04 14.75 -3.49
C SER A 147 -3.48 14.71 -4.94
N VAL A 148 -3.43 13.54 -5.59
CA VAL A 148 -3.91 13.35 -6.96
C VAL A 148 -5.41 13.69 -7.05
N VAL A 149 -6.22 13.22 -6.09
CA VAL A 149 -7.65 13.54 -6.04
C VAL A 149 -7.90 15.03 -5.87
N ILE A 150 -7.20 15.69 -4.93
CA ILE A 150 -7.35 17.13 -4.72
C ILE A 150 -7.02 17.91 -6.00
N LEU A 151 -5.93 17.55 -6.68
CA LEU A 151 -5.50 18.21 -7.90
C LEU A 151 -6.46 17.96 -9.08
N SER A 152 -7.02 16.76 -9.18
CA SER A 152 -8.07 16.42 -10.16
C SER A 152 -9.35 17.21 -9.90
N VAL A 153 -9.85 17.24 -8.65
CA VAL A 153 -11.05 18.01 -8.28
C VAL A 153 -10.85 19.52 -8.46
N ALA A 154 -9.63 20.02 -8.28
CA ALA A 154 -9.29 21.44 -8.48
C ALA A 154 -9.15 21.83 -9.96
N GLY A 155 -9.26 20.89 -10.91
CA GLY A 155 -9.05 21.13 -12.34
C GLY A 155 -7.61 21.47 -12.69
N VAL A 156 -6.66 21.05 -11.85
CA VAL A 156 -5.21 21.20 -12.12
C VAL A 156 -4.70 20.01 -12.94
N LEU A 157 -5.32 18.85 -12.75
CA LEU A 157 -5.10 17.63 -13.52
C LEU A 157 -6.37 17.37 -14.34
N ASP A 158 -6.36 17.77 -15.61
CA ASP A 158 -7.38 17.39 -16.58
C ASP A 158 -7.04 15.97 -17.10
N ASP A 159 -7.96 15.03 -16.92
CA ASP A 159 -7.90 13.65 -17.45
C ASP A 159 -6.64 12.82 -17.10
N PHE A 160 -6.38 12.62 -15.79
CA PHE A 160 -5.41 11.65 -15.26
C PHE A 160 -6.01 10.66 -14.27
#